data_AF-A0A382DY36-F1
#
_entry.id   AF-A0A382DY36-F1
#
_cell.length_a   1.000
_cell.length_b   1.000
_cell.length_c   1.000
_cell.angle_alpha   90.00
_cell.angle_beta   90.00
_cell.angle_gamma   90.00
#
_symmetry.space_group_name_H-M   'P 1'
#
loop_
_entity.id
_entity.type
_entity.pdbx_description
1 polymer ?
#
loop_
_entity_poly.entity_id
_entity_poly.type
_entity_poly.pdbx_seq_one_letter_code
_entity_poly.pdbx_strand_id
1 'polypeptide(L)'
;MGVPREPVHLFEDEGHIRLLGVTSGYDWTGLMTEYAEGRTSELASREIHGFVLKSNSPSCGIDGVKLDDCSGAYSRNGVGLFTRVLQTQLPALPIVDEHRLKDACVCEDFISTVHEYRDWLQGQQ
;
A
#
# COMPACT_ATOMS: atom_id res chain seq x y z
N MET A 1 -5.54 4.23 -14.75
CA MET A 1 -4.82 3.34 -15.69
C MET A 1 -5.81 2.41 -16.36
N GLY A 2 -5.67 2.12 -17.65
CA GLY A 2 -6.52 1.13 -18.35
C GLY A 2 -6.28 -0.30 -17.86
N VAL A 3 -7.17 -1.22 -18.23
CA VAL A 3 -6.97 -2.67 -18.06
C VAL A 3 -7.20 -3.31 -19.43
N PRO A 4 -6.20 -3.96 -20.04
CA PRO A 4 -4.83 -4.18 -19.56
C PRO A 4 -3.97 -2.89 -19.56
N ARG A 5 -2.86 -2.93 -18.82
CA ARG A 5 -1.83 -1.87 -18.76
C ARG A 5 -0.43 -2.48 -18.74
N GLU A 6 0.57 -1.68 -19.05
CA GLU A 6 1.96 -2.07 -18.84
C GLU A 6 2.27 -2.29 -17.34
N PRO A 7 3.26 -3.14 -17.03
CA PRO A 7 3.83 -3.23 -15.70
C PRO A 7 4.42 -1.89 -15.24
N VAL A 8 4.39 -1.66 -13.93
CA VAL A 8 5.02 -0.50 -13.28
C VAL A 8 6.03 -0.98 -12.26
N HIS A 9 6.94 -0.11 -11.85
CA HIS A 9 7.91 -0.36 -10.77
C HIS A 9 8.13 0.90 -9.92
N LEU A 10 8.67 0.73 -8.72
CA LEU A 10 9.10 1.85 -7.89
C LEU A 10 10.54 2.23 -8.24
N PHE A 11 10.79 3.53 -8.30
CA PHE A 11 12.10 4.11 -8.57
C PHE A 11 12.40 5.22 -7.57
N GLU A 12 13.58 5.19 -6.94
CA GLU A 12 14.05 6.25 -6.05
C GLU A 12 14.94 7.22 -6.82
N ASP A 13 14.57 8.49 -6.77
CA ASP A 13 15.28 9.60 -7.39
C ASP A 13 15.43 10.71 -6.36
N GLU A 14 16.66 10.96 -5.91
CA GLU A 14 16.99 11.99 -4.89
C GLU A 14 16.15 11.88 -3.60
N GLY A 15 15.82 10.66 -3.16
CA GLY A 15 14.99 10.41 -1.98
C GLY A 15 13.49 10.50 -2.23
N HIS A 16 13.07 10.76 -3.46
CA HIS A 16 11.67 10.73 -3.88
C HIS A 16 11.35 9.39 -4.55
N ILE A 17 10.28 8.75 -4.06
CA ILE A 17 9.80 7.49 -4.63
C ILE A 17 8.80 7.80 -5.75
N ARG A 18 9.09 7.29 -6.95
CA ARG A 18 8.29 7.43 -8.16
C ARG A 18 7.74 6.08 -8.61
N LEU A 19 6.59 6.09 -9.28
CA LEU A 19 5.99 4.91 -9.89
C LEU A 19 6.06 5.04 -11.41
N LEU A 20 6.97 4.30 -12.03
CA LEU A 20 7.24 4.42 -13.47
C LEU A 20 6.69 3.23 -14.25
N GLY A 21 6.27 3.46 -15.50
CA GLY A 21 5.99 2.40 -16.47
C GLY A 21 7.29 1.72 -16.90
N VAL A 22 7.34 0.39 -16.85
CA VAL A 22 8.57 -0.38 -17.14
C VAL A 22 9.01 -0.22 -18.60
N THR A 23 8.05 -0.08 -19.53
CA THR A 23 8.35 0.03 -20.96
C THR A 23 8.35 1.48 -21.42
N SER A 24 7.34 2.26 -21.02
CA SER A 24 7.19 3.64 -21.48
C SER A 24 8.06 4.64 -20.72
N GLY A 25 8.50 4.31 -19.50
CA GLY A 25 9.08 5.27 -18.56
C GLY A 25 8.10 6.32 -18.06
N TYR A 26 6.80 6.20 -18.37
CA TYR A 26 5.79 7.17 -17.96
C TYR A 26 5.67 7.23 -16.44
N ASP A 27 5.66 8.44 -15.91
CA ASP A 27 5.55 8.69 -14.48
C ASP A 27 4.08 8.70 -14.04
N TRP A 28 3.66 7.60 -13.38
CA TRP A 28 2.34 7.42 -12.82
C TRP A 28 2.20 7.95 -11.39
N THR A 29 3.24 8.53 -10.80
CA THR A 29 3.28 8.93 -9.37
C THR A 29 2.11 9.83 -9.01
N GLY A 30 1.91 10.93 -9.75
CA GLY A 30 0.83 11.88 -9.46
C GLY A 30 -0.56 11.22 -9.53
N LEU A 31 -0.83 10.51 -10.62
CA LEU A 31 -2.12 9.82 -10.83
C LEU A 31 -2.39 8.73 -9.79
N MET A 32 -1.37 7.99 -9.37
CA MET A 32 -1.50 6.97 -8.34
C MET A 32 -1.74 7.59 -6.96
N THR A 33 -1.02 8.67 -6.63
CA THR A 33 -1.20 9.38 -5.36
C THR A 33 -2.60 9.97 -5.25
N GLU A 34 -3.07 10.69 -6.28
CA GLU A 34 -4.43 11.25 -6.31
C GLU A 34 -5.50 10.15 -6.16
N TYR A 35 -5.35 9.05 -6.89
CA TYR A 35 -6.23 7.90 -6.74
C TYR A 35 -6.20 7.34 -5.32
N ALA A 36 -5.01 7.16 -4.74
CA ALA A 36 -4.86 6.62 -3.40
C ALA A 36 -5.47 7.52 -2.33
N GLU A 37 -5.31 8.84 -2.45
CA GLU A 37 -5.89 9.81 -1.52
C GLU A 37 -7.42 9.79 -1.57
N GLY A 38 -8.00 9.81 -2.77
CA GLY A 38 -9.46 9.74 -2.96
C GLY A 38 -10.04 8.43 -2.44
N ARG A 39 -9.41 7.30 -2.76
CA ARG A 39 -9.84 5.98 -2.27
C ARG A 39 -9.68 5.84 -0.77
N THR A 40 -8.60 6.35 -0.18
CA THR A 40 -8.38 6.28 1.27
C THR A 40 -9.40 7.14 2.01
N SER A 41 -9.73 8.33 1.49
CA SER A 41 -10.80 9.18 2.03
C SER A 41 -12.17 8.50 1.96
N GLU A 42 -12.49 7.83 0.84
CA GLU A 42 -13.71 7.05 0.72
C GLU A 42 -13.74 5.89 1.72
N LEU A 43 -12.62 5.18 1.90
CA LEU A 43 -12.49 4.10 2.87
C LEU A 43 -12.64 4.61 4.31
N ALA A 44 -12.08 5.77 4.65
CA ALA A 44 -12.23 6.40 5.95
C ALA A 44 -13.68 6.76 6.28
N SER A 45 -14.49 7.10 5.26
CA SER A 45 -15.93 7.36 5.42
C SER A 45 -16.78 6.09 5.59
N ARG A 46 -16.18 4.91 5.36
CA ARG A 46 -16.84 3.61 5.53
C ARG A 46 -16.44 3.04 6.89
N GLU A 47 -17.32 2.24 7.49
CA GLU A 47 -17.05 1.51 8.73
C GLU A 47 -16.13 0.30 8.45
N ILE A 48 -14.88 0.57 8.05
CA ILE A 48 -13.85 -0.44 7.84
C ILE A 48 -12.97 -0.59 9.08
N HIS A 49 -12.54 -1.82 9.33
CA HIS A 49 -11.77 -2.15 10.54
C HIS A 49 -10.43 -2.83 10.22
N GLY A 50 -10.16 -3.09 8.94
CA GLY A 50 -8.89 -3.62 8.47
C GLY A 50 -8.82 -3.64 6.94
N PHE A 51 -7.62 -3.78 6.40
CA PHE A 51 -7.41 -3.78 4.96
C PHE A 51 -6.35 -4.81 4.53
N VAL A 52 -6.69 -5.62 3.52
CA VAL A 52 -5.75 -6.61 2.94
C VAL A 52 -5.17 -6.07 1.64
N LEU A 53 -3.84 -5.98 1.58
CA LEU A 53 -3.10 -5.41 0.48
C LEU A 53 -2.45 -6.49 -0.39
N LYS A 54 -2.26 -6.20 -1.68
CA LYS A 54 -1.56 -7.11 -2.60
C LYS A 54 -0.04 -7.04 -2.38
N SER A 55 0.56 -8.13 -1.91
CA SER A 55 2.00 -8.31 -1.68
C SER A 55 2.82 -8.10 -2.96
N ASN A 56 4.03 -7.55 -2.79
CA ASN A 56 5.00 -7.23 -3.84
C ASN A 56 4.50 -6.27 -4.93
N SER A 57 3.33 -5.64 -4.74
CA SER A 57 2.79 -4.68 -5.70
C SER A 57 3.49 -3.31 -5.54
N PRO A 58 3.98 -2.69 -6.64
CA PRO A 58 4.47 -1.31 -6.61
C PRO A 58 3.46 -0.28 -6.10
N SER A 59 2.16 -0.59 -6.14
CA SER A 59 1.14 0.27 -5.56
C SER A 59 0.76 -0.14 -4.13
N CYS A 60 0.60 -1.43 -3.86
CA CYS A 60 -0.05 -1.92 -2.63
C CYS A 60 0.88 -2.68 -1.68
N GLY A 61 2.13 -2.99 -2.03
CA GLY A 61 3.00 -3.75 -1.14
C GLY A 61 3.27 -2.99 0.16
N ILE A 62 3.18 -3.69 1.29
CA ILE A 62 3.42 -3.13 2.63
C ILE A 62 4.91 -2.93 2.89
N ASP A 63 5.72 -3.87 2.41
CA ASP A 63 7.17 -3.81 2.41
C ASP A 63 7.72 -4.77 1.34
N GLY A 64 9.05 -4.89 1.27
CA GLY A 64 9.69 -5.85 0.39
C GLY A 64 9.56 -5.54 -1.11
N VAL A 65 8.93 -4.41 -1.47
CA VAL A 65 8.71 -4.03 -2.86
C VAL A 65 10.04 -3.63 -3.48
N LYS A 66 10.30 -4.13 -4.69
CA LYS A 66 11.50 -3.77 -5.45
C LYS A 66 11.51 -2.26 -5.70
N LEU A 67 12.60 -1.62 -5.31
CA LEU A 67 12.86 -0.20 -5.51
C LEU A 67 14.15 -0.08 -6.31
N ASP A 68 14.04 0.40 -7.54
CA ASP A 68 15.17 0.66 -8.44
C ASP A 68 15.75 2.06 -8.16
N ASP A 69 17.02 2.29 -8.48
CA ASP A 69 17.68 3.61 -8.30
C ASP A 69 18.48 4.07 -9.54
N CYS A 70 18.97 5.31 -9.49
CA CYS A 70 19.76 5.94 -10.56
C CYS A 70 21.11 5.26 -10.84
N SER A 71 21.62 4.42 -9.93
CA SER A 71 22.87 3.67 -10.13
C SER A 71 22.67 2.37 -10.93
N GLY A 72 21.41 2.00 -11.18
CA GLY A 72 21.04 0.71 -11.78
C GLY A 72 21.02 -0.43 -10.76
N ALA A 73 21.13 -0.14 -9.47
CA ALA A 73 20.93 -1.09 -8.40
C ALA A 73 19.44 -1.15 -8.01
N TYR A 74 19.12 -2.11 -7.14
CA TYR A 74 17.80 -2.20 -6.53
C TYR A 74 17.89 -2.67 -5.08
N SER A 75 16.91 -2.27 -4.30
CA SER A 75 16.66 -2.75 -2.93
C SER A 75 15.28 -3.41 -2.83
N ARG A 76 15.01 -4.03 -1.68
CA ARG A 76 13.69 -4.58 -1.31
C ARG A 76 13.15 -3.93 -0.03
N ASN A 77 13.28 -2.61 0.07
CA ASN A 77 12.73 -1.81 1.16
C ASN A 77 11.63 -0.86 0.67
N GLY A 78 11.16 -1.01 -0.57
CA GLY A 78 10.08 -0.19 -1.10
C GLY A 78 8.75 -0.50 -0.43
N VAL A 79 7.93 0.55 -0.32
CA VAL A 79 6.52 0.49 0.09
C VAL A 79 5.68 1.04 -1.05
N GLY A 80 4.59 0.36 -1.39
CA GLY A 80 3.74 0.78 -2.50
C GLY A 80 3.11 2.15 -2.26
N LEU A 81 2.98 2.96 -3.31
CA LEU A 81 2.48 4.35 -3.18
C LEU A 81 1.08 4.43 -2.55
N PHE A 82 0.17 3.52 -2.89
CA PHE A 82 -1.16 3.46 -2.28
C PHE A 82 -1.04 3.15 -0.78
N THR A 83 -0.20 2.18 -0.42
CA THR A 83 0.01 1.80 0.98
C THR A 83 0.61 2.94 1.80
N ARG A 84 1.55 3.70 1.24
CA ARG A 84 2.11 4.89 1.91
C ARG A 84 1.02 5.91 2.22
N VAL A 85 0.12 6.19 1.26
CA VAL A 85 -1.01 7.11 1.49
C VAL A 85 -1.97 6.55 2.52
N LEU A 86 -2.32 5.26 2.43
CA LEU A 86 -3.21 4.58 3.37
C LEU A 86 -2.68 4.68 4.81
N GLN A 87 -1.41 4.33 5.03
CA GLN A 87 -0.77 4.42 6.35
C GLN A 87 -0.63 5.85 6.86
N THR A 88 -0.52 6.84 5.96
CA THR A 88 -0.43 8.26 6.35
C THR A 88 -1.79 8.79 6.81
N GLN A 89 -2.87 8.49 6.09
CA GLN A 89 -4.21 9.00 6.40
C GLN A 89 -4.93 8.17 7.46
N LEU A 90 -4.69 6.86 7.51
CA LEU A 90 -5.32 5.91 8.44
C LEU A 90 -4.24 5.14 9.23
N PRO A 91 -3.41 5.81 10.05
CA PRO A 91 -2.25 5.19 10.70
C PRO A 91 -2.60 4.09 11.71
N ALA A 92 -3.81 4.12 12.27
CA ALA A 92 -4.28 3.12 13.23
C ALA A 92 -5.04 1.95 12.57
N LEU A 93 -5.35 2.03 11.27
CA LEU A 93 -6.08 0.97 10.57
C LEU A 93 -5.19 -0.28 10.44
N PRO A 94 -5.65 -1.44 10.93
CA PRO A 94 -4.93 -2.70 10.76
C PRO A 94 -4.79 -3.03 9.27
N ILE A 95 -3.55 -3.29 8.83
CA ILE A 95 -3.27 -3.72 7.46
C ILE A 95 -2.44 -5.00 7.45
N VAL A 96 -2.64 -5.83 6.43
CA VAL A 96 -1.88 -7.07 6.22
C VAL A 96 -1.80 -7.35 4.73
N ASP A 97 -0.79 -8.11 4.28
CA ASP A 97 -0.73 -8.57 2.89
C ASP A 97 -1.18 -10.03 2.75
N GLU A 98 -1.63 -10.42 1.56
CA GLU A 98 -2.17 -11.76 1.32
C GLU A 98 -1.11 -12.87 1.39
N HIS A 99 0.19 -12.55 1.40
CA HIS A 99 1.22 -13.55 1.64
C HIS A 99 1.30 -13.88 3.13
N ARG A 100 1.33 -12.86 3.98
CA ARG A 100 1.32 -13.00 5.44
C ARG A 100 0.08 -13.72 5.95
N LEU A 101 -1.09 -13.41 5.39
CA LEU A 101 -2.36 -14.06 5.77
C LEU A 101 -2.41 -15.58 5.54
N LYS A 102 -1.46 -16.16 4.79
CA LYS A 102 -1.39 -17.62 4.62
C LYS A 102 -0.89 -18.32 5.87
N ASP A 103 -0.19 -17.61 6.74
CA ASP A 103 0.20 -18.10 8.05
C ASP A 103 -0.99 -18.00 9.01
N ALA A 104 -1.34 -19.11 9.65
CA ALA A 104 -2.51 -19.18 10.52
C ALA A 104 -2.39 -18.25 11.73
N CYS A 105 -1.20 -18.13 12.33
CA CYS A 105 -0.97 -17.26 13.47
C CYS A 105 -1.09 -15.79 13.06
N VAL A 106 -0.53 -15.40 11.91
CA VAL A 106 -0.67 -14.02 11.42
C VAL A 106 -2.12 -13.68 11.05
N CYS A 107 -2.87 -14.65 10.53
CA CYS A 107 -4.29 -14.48 10.26
C CYS A 107 -5.10 -14.26 11.56
N GLU A 108 -4.86 -15.08 12.58
CA GLU A 108 -5.50 -14.97 13.90
C GLU A 108 -5.15 -13.63 14.56
N ASP A 109 -3.88 -13.24 14.56
CA ASP A 109 -3.42 -11.95 15.10
C ASP A 109 -4.08 -10.78 14.37
N PHE A 110 -4.12 -10.80 13.03
CA PHE A 110 -4.78 -9.76 12.24
C PHE A 110 -6.27 -9.65 12.57
N ILE A 111 -6.97 -10.77 12.70
CA ILE A 111 -8.40 -10.79 13.09
C ILE A 111 -8.57 -10.18 14.50
N SER A 112 -7.70 -10.52 15.46
CA SER A 112 -7.73 -9.93 16.81
C SER A 112 -7.57 -8.41 16.75
N THR A 113 -6.56 -7.92 16.04
CA THR A 113 -6.31 -6.47 15.91
C THR A 113 -7.46 -5.75 15.21
N VAL A 114 -8.11 -6.38 14.24
CA VAL A 114 -9.32 -5.83 13.59
C VAL A 114 -10.47 -5.67 14.58
N HIS A 115 -10.69 -6.65 15.45
CA HIS A 115 -11.70 -6.56 16.51
C HIS A 115 -11.36 -5.48 17.54
N GLU A 116 -10.11 -5.43 18.01
CA GLU A 116 -9.62 -4.41 18.93
C GLU A 116 -9.78 -3.00 18.36
N TYR A 117 -9.44 -2.81 17.09
CA TYR A 117 -9.59 -1.52 16.40
C TYR A 117 -11.06 -1.10 16.28
N ARG A 118 -11.95 -2.05 15.96
CA ARG A 118 -13.41 -1.81 15.96
C ARG A 118 -13.92 -1.36 17.32
N ASP A 119 -13.58 -2.11 18.36
CA ASP A 119 -14.03 -1.82 19.72
C ASP A 119 -13.51 -0.46 20.19
N TRP A 120 -12.27 -0.12 19.84
CA TRP A 120 -11.69 1.20 20.09
C TRP A 120 -12.50 2.32 19.40
N LEU A 121 -12.85 2.19 18.13
CA LEU A 121 -13.65 3.20 17.41
C LEU A 121 -15.04 3.39 18.05
N GLN A 122 -15.68 2.31 18.50
CA GLN A 122 -16.99 2.36 19.16
C GLN A 122 -16.91 2.98 20.57
N GLY A 123 -15.80 2.76 21.28
CA GLY A 123 -15.55 3.36 22.59
C GLY A 123 -15.18 4.85 22.56
N GLN A 124 -14.94 5.43 21.38
CA GLN A 124 -14.68 6.87 21.20
C GLN A 124 -15.96 7.70 20.94
N GLN A 125 -17.14 7.06 20.97
CA GLN A 125 -18.42 7.67 20.60
C GLN A 125 -19.29 8.07 21.81
#